data_AF-A0A142YEE8-F1
#
_entry.id   AF-A0A142YEE8-F1
#
_cell.length_a   1.000
_cell.length_b   1.000
_cell.length_c   1.000
_cell.angle_alpha   90.00
_cell.angle_beta   90.00
_cell.angle_gamma   90.00
#
_symmetry.space_group_name_H-M   'P 1'
#
loop_
_entity.id
_entity.type
_entity.pdbx_description
1 polymer ?
#
loop_
_entity_poly.entity_id
_entity_poly.type
_entity_poly.pdbx_seq_one_letter_code
_entity_poly.pdbx_strand_id
1 'polypeptide(L)'
;MWILTRRIALALALSTTAAAGVVRAQQAPAPDPADAARPEPDQPPQLVPDLPTVPWRHDRLAFNWTTIKTTPLPKDREGIWVLDFAFKPLRIQTVEIPGKGRRSVHYLYYKVVNRTSSPRPFYPQFIMVNERGQRFEDAVVPEAIPVIQGREDPTIPVRGAIDIMGVIPPSTKEGVDDAVFGVAVWDSWDASADRFSIYVRGLSDGYKEIAPPDGGKPLVKYKTLRLDFIRRGDERNLSEKEIEPADPAYDWIYW
;
A
#
# COMPACT_ATOMS: atom_id res chain seq x y z
N MET A 1 83.49 -1.26 32.60
CA MET A 1 84.78 -1.79 32.11
C MET A 1 84.51 -2.40 30.74
N TRP A 2 84.75 -1.69 29.62
CA TRP A 2 85.99 -1.79 28.82
C TRP A 2 86.34 -3.27 28.54
N ILE A 3 86.33 -3.81 27.31
CA ILE A 3 87.05 -3.37 26.10
C ILE A 3 86.57 -4.18 24.86
N LEU A 4 86.51 -3.48 23.73
CA LEU A 4 86.45 -3.92 22.33
C LEU A 4 87.63 -4.81 21.89
N THR A 5 87.48 -5.58 20.82
CA THR A 5 88.42 -5.65 19.65
C THR A 5 87.84 -6.62 18.61
N ARG A 6 87.96 -6.52 17.28
CA ARG A 6 88.68 -5.69 16.26
C ARG A 6 88.12 -6.22 14.90
N ARG A 7 87.87 -5.46 13.84
CA ARG A 7 88.78 -5.10 12.70
C ARG A 7 87.88 -4.41 11.64
N ILE A 8 88.13 -3.17 11.20
CA ILE A 8 88.95 -2.74 10.03
C ILE A 8 88.46 -3.39 8.71
N ALA A 9 88.26 -2.74 7.56
CA ALA A 9 88.06 -1.38 7.05
C ALA A 9 88.05 -1.53 5.50
N LEU A 10 87.22 -0.78 4.76
CA LEU A 10 87.48 -0.26 3.39
C LEU A 10 86.23 0.54 2.95
N ALA A 11 86.23 1.86 3.04
CA ALA A 11 86.69 2.84 2.04
C ALA A 11 85.90 2.77 0.71
N LEU A 12 85.02 3.75 0.46
CA LEU A 12 85.33 4.94 -0.34
C LEU A 12 84.11 5.88 -0.37
N ALA A 13 84.40 7.17 -0.25
CA ALA A 13 83.44 8.26 -0.35
C ALA A 13 82.99 8.49 -1.80
N LEU A 14 81.79 9.03 -1.99
CA LEU A 14 81.56 10.06 -3.01
C LEU A 14 80.24 10.79 -2.74
N SER A 15 80.37 12.11 -2.69
CA SER A 15 79.35 13.10 -2.41
C SER A 15 78.41 13.30 -3.60
N THR A 16 77.18 13.68 -3.23
CA THR A 16 76.06 14.21 -4.00
C THR A 16 76.36 14.96 -5.30
N THR A 17 75.59 14.63 -6.34
CA THR A 17 75.00 15.60 -7.29
C THR A 17 73.63 15.11 -7.73
N ALA A 18 72.61 15.95 -7.55
CA ALA A 18 71.23 15.71 -7.99
C ALA A 18 71.14 15.77 -9.51
N ALA A 19 70.43 14.82 -10.11
CA ALA A 19 69.97 14.88 -11.50
C ALA A 19 68.43 14.78 -11.50
N ALA A 20 67.79 15.83 -11.99
CA ALA A 20 66.35 15.86 -12.25
C ALA A 20 66.04 14.92 -13.42
N GLY A 21 65.43 13.77 -13.11
CA GLY A 21 64.89 12.84 -14.10
C GLY A 21 63.39 13.10 -14.30
N VAL A 22 63.03 13.57 -15.49
CA VAL A 22 61.65 13.67 -15.95
C VAL A 22 61.06 12.26 -16.05
N VAL A 23 60.13 11.91 -15.15
CA VAL A 23 59.32 10.69 -15.29
C VAL A 23 58.29 10.97 -16.39
N ARG A 24 58.51 10.37 -17.56
CA ARG A 24 57.52 10.36 -18.65
C ARG A 24 56.35 9.48 -18.20
N ALA A 25 55.26 10.11 -17.77
CA ALA A 25 53.99 9.43 -17.59
C ALA A 25 53.59 8.78 -18.92
N GLN A 26 53.51 7.45 -18.96
CA GLN A 26 52.84 6.76 -20.05
C GLN A 26 51.36 7.15 -19.98
N GLN A 27 50.92 7.98 -20.93
CA GLN A 27 49.49 8.20 -21.16
C GLN A 27 48.90 6.86 -21.59
N ALA A 28 47.96 6.35 -20.78
CA ALA A 28 47.08 5.27 -21.21
C ALA A 28 46.36 5.72 -22.49
N PRO A 29 46.12 4.82 -23.46
CA PRO A 29 45.39 5.17 -24.67
C PRO A 29 43.99 5.66 -24.27
N ALA A 30 43.58 6.80 -24.84
CA ALA A 30 42.24 7.30 -24.65
C ALA A 30 41.23 6.23 -25.15
N PRO A 31 40.14 5.97 -24.42
CA PRO A 31 39.11 5.05 -24.89
C PRO A 31 38.54 5.57 -26.21
N ASP A 32 38.32 4.66 -27.16
CA ASP A 32 37.70 4.99 -28.44
C ASP A 32 36.38 5.73 -28.21
N PRO A 33 36.09 6.82 -28.95
CA PRO A 33 34.86 7.59 -28.78
C PRO A 33 33.58 6.80 -29.13
N ALA A 34 33.72 5.56 -29.61
CA ALA A 34 32.64 4.62 -29.85
C ALA A 34 32.22 3.81 -28.61
N ASP A 35 33.02 3.83 -27.53
CA ASP A 35 32.75 3.07 -26.28
C ASP A 35 32.23 3.97 -25.15
N ALA A 36 31.87 5.22 -25.47
CA ALA A 36 31.03 6.03 -24.60
C ALA A 36 29.65 5.34 -24.53
N ALA A 37 29.44 4.59 -23.45
CA ALA A 37 28.18 3.95 -23.12
C ALA A 37 27.02 4.87 -23.51
N ARG A 38 26.22 4.45 -24.49
CA ARG A 38 24.95 5.11 -24.79
C ARG A 38 24.21 5.19 -23.45
N PRO A 39 23.73 6.36 -23.02
CA PRO A 39 22.86 6.42 -21.86
C PRO A 39 21.74 5.42 -22.11
N GLU A 40 21.48 4.54 -21.13
CA GLU A 40 20.36 3.62 -21.21
C GLU A 40 19.12 4.42 -21.63
N PRO A 41 18.28 3.91 -22.55
CA PRO A 41 17.06 4.61 -22.93
C PRO A 41 16.32 4.98 -21.65
N ASP A 42 15.99 6.26 -21.48
CA ASP A 42 15.20 6.74 -20.34
C ASP A 42 14.03 5.78 -20.17
N GLN A 43 14.05 4.98 -19.11
CA GLN A 43 12.91 4.12 -18.81
C GLN A 43 11.72 5.06 -18.69
N PRO A 44 10.66 4.88 -19.50
CA PRO A 44 9.50 5.75 -19.39
C PRO A 44 9.07 5.72 -17.92
N PRO A 45 8.87 6.90 -17.29
CA PRO A 45 8.58 6.95 -15.87
C PRO A 45 7.41 6.01 -15.60
N GLN A 46 7.62 5.04 -14.71
CA GLN A 46 6.57 4.12 -14.31
C GLN A 46 5.49 4.98 -13.65
N LEU A 47 4.41 5.25 -14.39
CA LEU A 47 3.39 6.24 -14.01
C LEU A 47 2.73 5.90 -12.66
N VAL A 48 2.85 4.64 -12.25
CA VAL A 48 2.24 4.06 -11.06
C VAL A 48 3.27 3.13 -10.42
N PRO A 49 3.71 3.37 -9.18
CA PRO A 49 4.67 2.51 -8.51
C PRO A 49 4.03 1.20 -8.07
N ASP A 50 4.84 0.13 -8.02
CA ASP A 50 4.46 -1.09 -7.34
C ASP A 50 4.32 -0.84 -5.84
N LEU A 51 3.29 -1.40 -5.22
CA LEU A 51 3.04 -1.27 -3.79
C LEU A 51 3.90 -2.29 -3.03
N PRO A 52 4.76 -1.84 -2.09
CA PRO A 52 5.39 -2.74 -1.15
C PRO A 52 4.39 -3.65 -0.45
N THR A 53 4.62 -4.95 -0.56
CA THR A 53 3.82 -6.00 0.06
C THR A 53 4.47 -6.50 1.34
N VAL A 54 3.63 -7.05 2.21
CA VAL A 54 4.03 -7.66 3.48
C VAL A 54 3.71 -9.16 3.39
N PRO A 55 4.69 -10.04 3.65
CA PRO A 55 4.44 -11.48 3.65
C PRO A 55 3.48 -11.85 4.79
N TRP A 56 2.33 -12.40 4.43
CA TRP A 56 1.26 -12.79 5.33
C TRP A 56 1.05 -14.29 5.28
N ARG A 57 1.55 -14.99 6.29
CA ARG A 57 1.41 -16.44 6.40
C ARG A 57 -0.02 -16.82 6.77
N HIS A 58 -0.56 -17.89 6.16
CA HIS A 58 -1.93 -18.35 6.43
C HIS A 58 -2.10 -18.96 7.83
N ASP A 59 -1.02 -19.48 8.41
CA ASP A 59 -0.97 -20.02 9.78
C ASP A 59 -0.87 -18.95 10.87
N ARG A 60 -0.73 -17.67 10.48
CA ARG A 60 -0.66 -16.56 11.42
C ARG A 60 -1.97 -16.45 12.20
N LEU A 61 -1.87 -16.49 13.53
CA LEU A 61 -2.98 -16.18 14.41
C LEU A 61 -3.41 -14.72 14.20
N ALA A 62 -4.50 -14.54 13.48
CA ALA A 62 -5.04 -13.24 13.14
C ALA A 62 -6.51 -13.20 13.49
N PHE A 63 -6.81 -12.49 14.58
CA PHE A 63 -8.16 -12.41 15.11
C PHE A 63 -9.00 -11.37 14.36
N ASN A 64 -10.31 -11.65 14.29
CA ASN A 64 -11.35 -10.73 13.82
C ASN A 64 -11.20 -10.27 12.36
N TRP A 65 -10.65 -11.12 11.48
CA TRP A 65 -10.66 -10.87 10.04
C TRP A 65 -11.86 -11.55 9.38
N THR A 66 -12.62 -10.78 8.61
CA THR A 66 -13.60 -11.30 7.67
C THR A 66 -12.94 -11.33 6.29
N THR A 67 -12.75 -12.53 5.74
CA THR A 67 -12.23 -12.73 4.38
C THR A 67 -13.39 -12.82 3.40
N ILE A 68 -13.34 -12.00 2.35
CA ILE A 68 -14.33 -12.01 1.28
C ILE A 68 -14.01 -13.17 0.34
N LYS A 69 -15.03 -13.97 0.01
CA LYS A 69 -14.89 -14.99 -1.04
C LYS A 69 -14.93 -14.30 -2.40
N THR A 70 -13.79 -14.34 -3.08
CA THR A 70 -13.59 -13.75 -4.40
C THR A 70 -14.05 -14.71 -5.48
N THR A 71 -15.37 -14.96 -5.57
CA THR A 71 -15.94 -15.80 -6.64
C THR A 71 -16.51 -14.93 -7.75
N PRO A 72 -16.23 -15.21 -9.04
CA PRO A 72 -16.93 -14.57 -10.15
C PRO A 72 -18.44 -14.78 -10.00
N LEU A 73 -19.21 -13.71 -10.11
CA LEU A 73 -20.67 -13.80 -10.11
C LEU A 73 -21.15 -14.28 -11.47
N PRO A 74 -22.30 -15.00 -11.55
CA PRO A 74 -22.92 -15.35 -12.85
C PRO A 74 -23.22 -14.15 -13.75
N LYS A 75 -23.31 -12.97 -13.13
CA LYS A 75 -23.59 -11.69 -13.79
C LYS A 75 -22.34 -11.01 -14.34
N ASP A 76 -21.14 -11.53 -14.05
CA ASP A 76 -19.88 -10.92 -14.46
C ASP A 76 -19.55 -11.28 -15.91
N ARG A 77 -18.76 -10.42 -16.55
CA ARG A 77 -18.16 -10.73 -17.85
C ARG A 77 -17.08 -11.79 -17.64
N GLU A 78 -16.85 -12.62 -18.66
CA GLU A 78 -15.78 -13.62 -18.61
C GLU A 78 -14.41 -12.92 -18.52
N GLY A 79 -13.49 -13.51 -17.75
CA GLY A 79 -12.11 -13.03 -17.66
C GLY A 79 -11.88 -11.79 -16.79
N ILE A 80 -12.88 -11.30 -16.06
CA ILE A 80 -12.64 -10.22 -15.08
C ILE A 80 -11.63 -10.69 -14.02
N TRP A 81 -10.75 -9.79 -13.61
CA TRP A 81 -9.90 -10.04 -12.45
C TRP A 81 -10.55 -9.44 -11.22
N VAL A 82 -10.35 -10.10 -10.08
CA VAL A 82 -10.83 -9.62 -8.79
C VAL A 82 -9.73 -9.86 -7.76
N LEU A 83 -9.46 -8.84 -6.95
CA LEU A 83 -8.51 -8.88 -5.86
C LEU A 83 -9.19 -9.45 -4.61
N ASP A 84 -8.44 -10.25 -3.86
CA ASP A 84 -8.90 -10.77 -2.59
C ASP A 84 -8.87 -9.66 -1.54
N PHE A 85 -9.99 -9.50 -0.84
CA PHE A 85 -10.17 -8.50 0.19
C PHE A 85 -10.46 -9.16 1.53
N ALA A 86 -9.83 -8.68 2.58
CA ALA A 86 -10.22 -9.01 3.94
C ALA A 86 -10.17 -7.75 4.79
N PHE A 87 -11.04 -7.68 5.81
CA PHE A 87 -11.14 -6.52 6.68
C PHE A 87 -11.38 -6.95 8.12
N LYS A 88 -11.03 -6.05 9.05
CA LYS A 88 -11.51 -6.12 10.43
C LYS A 88 -12.78 -5.27 10.58
N PRO A 89 -13.64 -5.55 11.57
CA PRO A 89 -14.80 -4.72 11.87
C PRO A 89 -14.45 -3.22 11.94
N LEU A 90 -15.38 -2.36 11.54
CA LEU A 90 -15.21 -0.91 11.61
C LEU A 90 -14.97 -0.48 13.06
N ARG A 91 -13.98 0.37 13.28
CA ARG A 91 -13.54 0.82 14.60
C ARG A 91 -13.54 2.34 14.70
N ILE A 92 -13.50 2.83 15.93
CA ILE A 92 -13.45 4.26 16.22
C ILE A 92 -12.11 4.58 16.89
N GLN A 93 -11.44 5.63 16.43
CA GLN A 93 -10.22 6.13 17.03
C GLN A 93 -10.31 7.65 17.25
N THR A 94 -9.92 8.11 18.43
CA THR A 94 -9.72 9.56 18.64
C THR A 94 -8.34 9.94 18.17
N VAL A 95 -8.27 10.95 17.31
CA VAL A 95 -7.04 11.49 16.72
C VAL A 95 -7.07 13.02 16.79
N GLU A 96 -5.89 13.63 16.83
CA GLU A 96 -5.76 15.09 16.76
C GLU A 96 -5.48 15.49 15.32
N ILE A 97 -6.43 16.20 14.71
CA ILE A 97 -6.35 16.62 13.31
C ILE A 97 -5.99 18.11 13.26
N PRO A 98 -4.90 18.50 12.56
CA PRO A 98 -4.52 19.90 12.41
C PRO A 98 -5.69 20.76 11.92
N GLY A 99 -5.95 21.88 12.61
CA GLY A 99 -7.06 22.80 12.29
C GLY A 99 -8.46 22.34 12.72
N LYS A 100 -8.68 21.05 13.02
CA LYS A 100 -9.98 20.53 13.51
C LYS A 100 -9.96 20.10 14.98
N GLY A 101 -8.78 20.01 15.59
CA GLY A 101 -8.57 19.59 16.98
C GLY A 101 -8.78 18.09 17.16
N ARG A 102 -9.10 17.68 18.39
CA ARG A 102 -9.40 16.28 18.71
C ARG A 102 -10.74 15.86 18.09
N ARG A 103 -10.71 14.80 17.28
CA ARG A 103 -11.87 14.26 16.56
C ARG A 103 -11.90 12.74 16.69
N SER A 104 -13.10 12.18 16.77
CA SER A 104 -13.30 10.74 16.63
C SER A 104 -13.47 10.42 15.16
N VAL A 105 -12.58 9.58 14.63
CA VAL A 105 -12.64 9.08 13.25
C VAL A 105 -13.12 7.63 13.26
N HIS A 106 -13.94 7.28 12.28
CA HIS A 106 -14.25 5.89 11.99
C HIS A 106 -13.21 5.37 11.01
N TYR A 107 -12.76 4.14 11.16
CA TYR A 107 -11.80 3.58 10.23
C TYR A 107 -12.05 2.10 9.96
N LEU A 108 -11.79 1.70 8.72
CA LEU A 108 -11.84 0.32 8.26
C LEU A 108 -10.41 -0.13 7.98
N TYR A 109 -9.90 -1.06 8.79
CA TYR A 109 -8.60 -1.69 8.56
C TYR A 109 -8.75 -2.90 7.65
N TYR A 110 -8.02 -2.92 6.54
CA TYR A 110 -8.15 -3.97 5.53
C TYR A 110 -6.81 -4.42 4.97
N LYS A 111 -6.84 -5.57 4.31
CA LYS A 111 -5.75 -6.08 3.49
C LYS A 111 -6.27 -6.53 2.14
N VAL A 112 -5.42 -6.39 1.14
CA VAL A 112 -5.68 -6.81 -0.23
C VAL A 112 -4.56 -7.73 -0.69
N VAL A 113 -4.95 -8.82 -1.35
CA VAL A 113 -4.01 -9.77 -1.95
C VAL A 113 -4.36 -9.94 -3.41
N ASN A 114 -3.35 -9.86 -4.27
CA ASN A 114 -3.51 -10.20 -5.67
C ASN A 114 -3.15 -11.67 -5.89
N ARG A 115 -4.16 -12.55 -5.92
CA ARG A 115 -3.97 -13.97 -6.28
C ARG A 115 -4.12 -14.25 -7.78
N THR A 116 -4.17 -13.21 -8.60
CA THR A 116 -4.15 -13.35 -10.05
C THR A 116 -2.72 -13.58 -10.54
N SER A 117 -2.55 -13.98 -11.80
CA SER A 117 -1.24 -14.27 -12.39
C SER A 117 -0.48 -13.03 -12.88
N SER A 118 -1.04 -11.83 -12.74
CA SER A 118 -0.44 -10.59 -13.28
C SER A 118 -0.56 -9.45 -12.28
N PRO A 119 0.36 -8.46 -12.31
CA PRO A 119 0.22 -7.26 -11.51
C PRO A 119 -1.10 -6.54 -11.83
N ARG A 120 -1.80 -6.06 -10.80
CA ARG A 120 -3.11 -5.39 -10.96
C ARG A 120 -3.08 -3.99 -10.38
N PRO A 121 -3.62 -2.98 -11.11
CA PRO A 121 -3.79 -1.65 -10.56
C PRO A 121 -4.82 -1.69 -9.42
N PHE A 122 -4.54 -0.95 -8.35
CA PHE A 122 -5.40 -0.82 -7.19
C PHE A 122 -5.60 0.66 -6.88
N TYR A 123 -6.81 1.15 -7.19
CA TYR A 123 -7.26 2.51 -6.88
C TYR A 123 -8.58 2.42 -6.12
N PRO A 124 -8.52 2.15 -4.81
CA PRO A 124 -9.74 1.94 -4.05
C PRO A 124 -10.53 3.24 -3.91
N GLN A 125 -11.85 3.09 -3.86
CA GLN A 125 -12.75 4.13 -3.37
C GLN A 125 -13.62 3.51 -2.29
N PHE A 126 -13.61 4.11 -1.11
CA PHE A 126 -14.46 3.72 0.00
C PHE A 126 -15.52 4.79 0.22
N ILE A 127 -16.79 4.38 0.15
CA ILE A 127 -17.93 5.28 0.34
C ILE A 127 -18.85 4.65 1.36
N MET A 128 -19.00 5.31 2.50
CA MET A 128 -19.94 4.91 3.54
C MET A 128 -21.29 5.57 3.28
N VAL A 129 -22.37 4.80 3.35
CA VAL A 129 -23.73 5.25 3.09
C VAL A 129 -24.62 4.84 4.24
N ASN A 130 -25.28 5.81 4.88
CA ASN A 130 -26.22 5.53 5.95
C ASN A 130 -27.62 5.16 5.40
N GLU A 131 -28.52 4.76 6.28
CA GLU A 131 -29.91 4.41 5.93
C GLU A 131 -30.72 5.57 5.33
N ARG A 132 -30.29 6.83 5.54
CA ARG A 132 -30.87 8.02 4.90
C ARG A 132 -30.34 8.28 3.50
N GLY A 133 -29.40 7.47 3.02
CA GLY A 133 -28.76 7.61 1.72
C GLY A 133 -27.68 8.70 1.64
N GLN A 134 -27.29 9.29 2.78
CA GLN A 134 -26.19 10.25 2.86
C GLN A 134 -24.87 9.51 2.64
N ARG A 135 -23.97 10.13 1.87
CA ARG A 135 -22.70 9.53 1.45
C ARG A 135 -21.54 10.23 2.14
N PHE A 136 -20.60 9.45 2.65
CA PHE A 136 -19.38 9.90 3.30
C PHE A 136 -18.21 9.22 2.59
N GLU A 137 -17.34 10.01 1.98
CA GLU A 137 -16.16 9.51 1.27
C GLU A 137 -14.98 9.33 2.22
N ASP A 138 -14.05 8.47 1.84
CA ASP A 138 -12.76 8.30 2.51
C ASP A 138 -12.02 9.64 2.60
N ALA A 139 -11.59 9.98 3.80
CA ALA A 139 -10.90 11.23 4.12
C ALA A 139 -9.39 10.99 4.23
N VAL A 140 -8.61 11.90 3.65
CA VAL A 140 -7.16 11.90 3.78
C VAL A 140 -6.79 12.47 5.15
N VAL A 141 -6.53 11.60 6.13
CA VAL A 141 -6.12 11.97 7.50
C VAL A 141 -4.77 11.31 7.85
N PRO A 142 -3.64 11.88 7.42
CA PRO A 142 -2.31 11.29 7.61
C PRO A 142 -1.96 11.05 9.09
N GLU A 143 -2.43 11.92 9.99
CA GLU A 143 -2.18 11.84 11.44
C GLU A 143 -2.86 10.64 12.08
N ALA A 144 -3.93 10.12 11.46
CA ALA A 144 -4.63 8.93 11.96
C ALA A 144 -3.85 7.64 11.67
N ILE A 145 -3.08 7.60 10.59
CA ILE A 145 -2.37 6.40 10.12
C ILE A 145 -1.42 5.80 11.18
N PRO A 146 -0.47 6.55 11.77
CA PRO A 146 0.43 5.99 12.78
C PRO A 146 -0.30 5.58 14.07
N VAL A 147 -1.37 6.30 14.45
CA VAL A 147 -2.20 5.96 15.61
C VAL A 147 -2.94 4.64 15.39
N ILE A 148 -3.53 4.47 14.21
CA ILE A 148 -4.26 3.25 13.83
C ILE A 148 -3.27 2.08 13.67
N GLN A 149 -2.13 2.28 13.02
CA GLN A 149 -1.09 1.25 12.91
C GLN A 149 -0.63 0.78 14.29
N GLY A 150 -0.33 1.70 15.20
CA GLY A 150 0.08 1.37 16.57
C GLY A 150 -0.97 0.58 17.34
N ARG A 151 -2.26 0.85 17.07
CA ARG A 151 -3.38 0.13 17.67
C ARG A 151 -3.59 -1.26 17.05
N GLU A 152 -3.48 -1.40 15.73
CA GLU A 152 -3.80 -2.63 15.02
C GLU A 152 -2.65 -3.64 15.04
N ASP A 153 -1.49 -3.22 14.56
CA ASP A 153 -0.24 -3.96 14.54
C ASP A 153 0.93 -3.01 14.19
N PRO A 154 1.76 -2.60 15.17
CA PRO A 154 2.89 -1.71 14.93
C PRO A 154 3.91 -2.24 13.92
N THR A 155 3.96 -3.57 13.71
CA THR A 155 4.95 -4.24 12.86
C THR A 155 4.59 -4.23 11.37
N ILE A 156 3.33 -3.90 11.04
CA ILE A 156 2.83 -3.91 9.68
C ILE A 156 2.68 -2.45 9.21
N PRO A 157 3.36 -2.03 8.13
CA PRO A 157 3.12 -0.71 7.55
C PRO A 157 1.70 -0.63 6.99
N VAL A 158 0.97 0.41 7.38
CA VAL A 158 -0.40 0.67 6.94
C VAL A 158 -0.43 1.92 6.08
N ARG A 159 -1.20 1.90 4.99
CA ARG A 159 -1.32 3.02 4.04
C ARG A 159 -2.68 3.71 4.17
N GLY A 160 -2.69 5.03 4.05
CA GLY A 160 -3.92 5.81 3.92
C GLY A 160 -4.46 5.85 2.49
N ALA A 161 -5.50 6.66 2.28
CA ALA A 161 -6.22 6.79 1.02
C ALA A 161 -5.35 7.10 -0.22
N ILE A 162 -4.27 7.88 -0.05
CA ILE A 162 -3.37 8.25 -1.16
C ILE A 162 -2.28 7.20 -1.35
N ASP A 163 -1.57 6.82 -0.28
CA ASP A 163 -0.39 5.95 -0.35
C ASP A 163 -0.71 4.50 -0.76
N ILE A 164 -2.00 4.12 -0.71
CA ILE A 164 -2.50 2.82 -1.15
C ILE A 164 -2.68 2.72 -2.66
N MET A 165 -2.67 3.84 -3.39
CA MET A 165 -2.84 3.85 -4.84
C MET A 165 -1.57 3.33 -5.52
N GLY A 166 -1.70 2.27 -6.33
CA GLY A 166 -0.53 1.67 -7.00
C GLY A 166 -0.83 0.37 -7.73
N VAL A 167 0.21 -0.40 -8.03
CA VAL A 167 0.09 -1.75 -8.60
C VAL A 167 0.40 -2.80 -7.52
N ILE A 168 -0.49 -3.78 -7.36
CA ILE A 168 -0.26 -4.91 -6.45
C ILE A 168 0.37 -6.07 -7.25
N PRO A 169 1.61 -6.49 -6.92
CA PRO A 169 2.24 -7.64 -7.58
C PRO A 169 1.49 -8.94 -7.24
N PRO A 170 1.54 -9.96 -8.12
CA PRO A 170 0.88 -11.23 -7.87
C PRO A 170 1.55 -11.98 -6.71
N SER A 171 0.73 -12.55 -5.83
CA SER A 171 1.15 -13.42 -4.74
C SER A 171 1.35 -14.84 -5.27
N THR A 172 2.60 -15.26 -5.40
CA THR A 172 2.95 -16.53 -6.05
C THR A 172 3.38 -17.63 -5.08
N LYS A 173 3.66 -17.28 -3.81
CA LYS A 173 4.17 -18.21 -2.81
C LYS A 173 3.02 -19.03 -2.21
N GLU A 174 3.25 -20.33 -2.04
CA GLU A 174 2.29 -21.21 -1.37
C GLU A 174 2.27 -20.95 0.15
N GLY A 175 1.07 -20.84 0.73
CA GLY A 175 0.87 -20.62 2.17
C GLY A 175 1.28 -19.25 2.71
N VAL A 176 1.81 -18.36 1.86
CA VAL A 176 2.21 -17.00 2.20
C VAL A 176 1.67 -16.04 1.15
N ASP A 177 0.76 -15.16 1.57
CA ASP A 177 0.23 -14.11 0.72
C ASP A 177 1.16 -12.88 0.73
N ASP A 178 1.47 -12.31 -0.43
CA ASP A 178 2.08 -10.98 -0.52
C ASP A 178 0.97 -9.92 -0.41
N ALA A 179 0.69 -9.46 0.82
CA ALA A 179 -0.47 -8.63 1.15
C ALA A 179 -0.13 -7.13 1.22
N VAL A 180 -1.05 -6.28 0.78
CA VAL A 180 -0.99 -4.83 1.00
C VAL A 180 -2.02 -4.44 2.05
N PHE A 181 -1.60 -3.65 3.03
CA PHE A 181 -2.46 -3.18 4.13
C PHE A 181 -2.84 -1.73 3.95
N GLY A 182 -4.11 -1.44 4.16
CA GLY A 182 -4.67 -0.10 4.02
C GLY A 182 -5.68 0.21 5.11
N VAL A 183 -5.94 1.50 5.26
CA VAL A 183 -7.00 2.01 6.11
C VAL A 183 -7.81 3.05 5.36
N ALA A 184 -9.14 2.89 5.40
CA ALA A 184 -10.09 3.93 5.00
C ALA A 184 -10.56 4.66 6.26
N VAL A 185 -10.64 5.98 6.22
CA VAL A 185 -10.91 6.83 7.38
C VAL A 185 -12.05 7.79 7.07
N TRP A 186 -13.00 7.92 7.98
CA TRP A 186 -14.08 8.91 7.91
C TRP A 186 -13.97 9.84 9.11
N ASP A 187 -13.70 11.12 8.85
CA ASP A 187 -13.59 12.18 9.87
C ASP A 187 -14.93 12.86 10.20
N SER A 188 -15.98 12.47 9.48
CA SER A 188 -17.37 12.84 9.69
C SER A 188 -18.25 11.61 9.49
N TRP A 189 -19.20 11.43 10.40
CA TRP A 189 -20.12 10.30 10.42
C TRP A 189 -21.46 10.71 11.00
N ASP A 190 -22.53 10.05 10.55
CA ASP A 190 -23.86 10.16 11.13
C ASP A 190 -24.02 9.27 12.37
N ALA A 191 -23.79 9.85 13.54
CA ALA A 191 -23.94 9.18 14.83
C ALA A 191 -25.37 8.66 15.12
N SER A 192 -26.38 9.06 14.35
CA SER A 192 -27.76 8.58 14.55
C SER A 192 -28.12 7.35 13.70
N ALA A 193 -27.23 6.91 12.79
CA ALA A 193 -27.52 5.80 11.91
C ALA A 193 -27.37 4.44 12.59
N ASP A 194 -28.43 3.63 12.55
CA ASP A 194 -28.45 2.25 13.06
C ASP A 194 -28.00 1.24 12.00
N ARG A 195 -28.08 1.61 10.73
CA ARG A 195 -27.67 0.77 9.61
C ARG A 195 -26.90 1.59 8.59
N PHE A 196 -25.85 0.98 8.07
CA PHE A 196 -25.05 1.60 7.04
C PHE A 196 -24.27 0.55 6.25
N SER A 197 -23.83 0.95 5.07
CA SER A 197 -23.04 0.12 4.19
C SER A 197 -21.78 0.85 3.76
N ILE A 198 -20.68 0.11 3.61
CA ILE A 198 -19.45 0.62 3.01
C ILE A 198 -19.31 0.00 1.62
N TYR A 199 -19.26 0.85 0.61
CA TYR A 199 -19.08 0.48 -0.79
C TYR A 199 -17.59 0.60 -1.13
N VAL A 200 -16.99 -0.51 -1.57
CA VAL A 200 -15.58 -0.62 -1.93
C VAL A 200 -15.45 -0.88 -3.42
N ARG A 201 -14.84 0.07 -4.13
CA ARG A 201 -14.49 -0.04 -5.55
C ARG A 201 -12.99 -0.26 -5.74
N GLY A 202 -12.58 -0.56 -6.96
CA GLY A 202 -11.17 -0.77 -7.32
C GLY A 202 -10.64 -2.18 -7.05
N LEU A 203 -11.49 -3.09 -6.59
CA LEU A 203 -11.13 -4.51 -6.36
C LEU A 203 -11.22 -5.37 -7.62
N SER A 204 -11.80 -4.87 -8.72
CA SER A 204 -11.95 -5.60 -9.99
C SER A 204 -12.10 -4.65 -11.17
N ASP A 205 -11.91 -5.14 -12.38
CA ASP A 205 -12.24 -4.45 -13.64
C ASP A 205 -13.66 -4.70 -14.15
N GLY A 206 -14.50 -5.38 -13.37
CA GLY A 206 -15.89 -5.66 -13.75
C GLY A 206 -16.72 -4.37 -13.86
N TYR A 207 -17.36 -4.16 -15.01
CA TYR A 207 -18.34 -3.08 -15.20
C TYR A 207 -19.50 -3.53 -16.09
N LYS A 208 -20.61 -2.78 -15.99
CA LYS A 208 -21.81 -2.96 -16.80
C LYS A 208 -22.26 -1.64 -17.36
N GLU A 209 -22.61 -1.66 -18.64
CA GLU A 209 -23.31 -0.56 -19.29
C GLU A 209 -24.81 -0.84 -19.24
N ILE A 210 -25.56 0.11 -18.73
CA ILE A 210 -27.02 0.07 -18.68
C ILE A 210 -27.51 1.13 -19.66
N ALA A 211 -28.13 0.68 -20.75
CA ALA A 211 -28.80 1.58 -21.68
C ALA A 211 -30.00 2.22 -20.96
N PRO A 212 -30.08 3.56 -20.86
CA PRO A 212 -31.25 4.21 -20.31
C PRO A 212 -32.46 3.95 -21.23
N PRO A 213 -33.68 3.87 -20.66
CA PRO A 213 -34.91 3.68 -21.44
C PRO A 213 -35.09 4.75 -22.53
N ASP A 214 -34.58 5.96 -22.29
CA ASP A 214 -34.77 7.13 -23.14
C ASP A 214 -33.71 7.31 -24.24
N GLY A 215 -32.85 6.29 -24.47
CA GLY A 215 -31.83 6.34 -25.53
C GLY A 215 -30.67 7.31 -25.29
N GLY A 216 -30.54 7.84 -24.08
CA GLY A 216 -29.40 8.66 -23.64
C GLY A 216 -28.08 7.87 -23.50
N LYS A 217 -27.04 8.55 -23.02
CA LYS A 217 -25.72 7.92 -22.79
C LYS A 217 -25.84 6.74 -21.81
N PRO A 218 -25.20 5.59 -22.09
CA PRO A 218 -25.27 4.42 -21.21
C PRO A 218 -24.69 4.75 -19.83
N LEU A 219 -25.39 4.32 -18.78
CA LEU A 219 -24.91 4.42 -17.41
C LEU A 219 -23.94 3.28 -17.12
N VAL A 220 -22.69 3.60 -16.81
CA VAL A 220 -21.70 2.60 -16.41
C VAL A 220 -21.78 2.38 -14.90
N LYS A 221 -21.95 1.12 -14.48
CA LYS A 221 -21.86 0.69 -13.09
C LYS A 221 -20.66 -0.23 -12.91
N TYR A 222 -19.95 -0.06 -11.82
CA TYR A 222 -18.75 -0.85 -11.52
C TYR A 222 -19.09 -1.95 -10.52
N LYS A 223 -18.43 -3.11 -10.67
CA LYS A 223 -18.49 -4.16 -9.67
C LYS A 223 -17.89 -3.63 -8.37
N THR A 224 -18.73 -3.57 -7.35
CA THR A 224 -18.50 -2.91 -6.08
C THR A 224 -18.80 -3.91 -4.97
N LEU A 225 -17.90 -4.05 -4.01
CA LEU A 225 -18.14 -4.83 -2.80
C LEU A 225 -18.92 -3.95 -1.83
N ARG A 226 -20.12 -4.37 -1.42
CA ARG A 226 -20.90 -3.73 -0.37
C ARG A 226 -20.69 -4.50 0.93
N LEU A 227 -20.19 -3.83 1.96
CA LEU A 227 -20.10 -4.34 3.32
C LEU A 227 -21.27 -3.76 4.12
N ASP A 228 -22.06 -4.59 4.78
CA ASP A 228 -23.25 -4.16 5.49
C ASP A 228 -23.01 -4.25 7.01
N PHE A 229 -23.38 -3.19 7.74
CA PHE A 229 -23.19 -3.09 9.19
C PHE A 229 -24.48 -2.66 9.88
N ILE A 230 -24.63 -3.13 11.11
CA ILE A 230 -25.68 -2.72 12.04
C ILE A 230 -24.98 -2.14 13.27
N ARG A 231 -25.43 -0.95 13.69
CA ARG A 231 -25.06 -0.38 14.98
C ARG A 231 -26.23 -0.51 15.93
N ARG A 232 -26.00 -1.15 17.09
CA ARG A 232 -27.01 -1.29 18.15
C ARG A 232 -26.59 -0.42 19.34
N GLY A 233 -26.87 0.89 19.28
CA GLY A 233 -26.42 1.83 20.30
C GLY A 233 -27.13 3.18 20.25
N ASP A 234 -26.82 4.05 21.20
CA ASP A 234 -27.32 5.43 21.20
C ASP A 234 -26.33 6.39 20.52
N GLU A 235 -26.78 7.61 20.20
CA GLU A 235 -25.96 8.64 19.55
C GLU A 235 -24.97 9.34 20.49
N ARG A 236 -25.11 9.16 21.82
CA ARG A 236 -24.38 9.94 22.83
C ARG A 236 -23.07 9.28 23.23
N ASN A 237 -23.04 7.95 23.30
CA ASN A 237 -21.87 7.16 23.67
C ASN A 237 -21.48 6.19 22.56
N LEU A 238 -20.98 6.73 21.44
CA LEU A 238 -20.52 5.91 20.32
C LEU A 238 -19.42 4.92 20.76
N SER A 239 -19.72 3.64 20.62
CA SER A 239 -18.79 2.55 20.92
C SER A 239 -18.65 1.64 19.72
N GLU A 240 -17.42 1.30 19.36
CA GLU A 240 -17.15 0.35 18.27
C GLU A 240 -17.71 -1.06 18.54
N LYS A 241 -17.96 -1.42 19.81
CA LYS A 241 -18.56 -2.70 20.19
C LYS A 241 -20.01 -2.83 19.74
N GLU A 242 -20.66 -1.71 19.44
CA GLU A 242 -22.03 -1.67 18.98
C GLU A 242 -22.12 -1.93 17.47
N ILE A 243 -20.99 -1.88 16.75
CA ILE A 243 -20.91 -2.03 15.31
C ILE A 243 -20.64 -3.51 14.99
N GLU A 244 -21.64 -4.16 14.42
CA GLU A 244 -21.57 -5.55 14.02
C GLU A 244 -21.77 -5.67 12.51
N PRO A 245 -21.07 -6.59 11.82
CA PRO A 245 -21.44 -6.95 10.46
C PRO A 245 -22.88 -7.44 10.42
N ALA A 246 -23.62 -7.05 9.38
CA ALA A 246 -24.95 -7.59 9.12
C ALA A 246 -24.89 -9.08 8.73
N ASP A 247 -26.06 -9.70 8.56
CA ASP A 247 -26.17 -11.05 7.99
C ASP A 247 -27.07 -11.01 6.73
N PRO A 248 -26.53 -11.21 5.51
CA PRO A 248 -25.11 -11.42 5.21
C PRO A 248 -24.26 -10.17 5.44
N ALA A 249 -22.98 -10.36 5.78
CA ALA A 249 -22.06 -9.27 6.09
C ALA A 249 -21.60 -8.46 4.85
N TYR A 250 -21.73 -9.05 3.66
CA TYR A 250 -21.33 -8.41 2.42
C TYR A 250 -22.07 -8.99 1.21
N ASP A 251 -22.10 -8.22 0.13
CA ASP A 251 -22.57 -8.64 -1.18
C ASP A 251 -21.78 -7.95 -2.31
N TRP A 252 -21.69 -8.61 -3.46
CA TRP A 252 -21.09 -8.02 -4.66
C TRP A 252 -22.19 -7.48 -5.58
N ILE A 253 -22.13 -6.18 -5.85
CA ILE A 253 -23.16 -5.48 -6.61
C ILE A 253 -22.55 -4.67 -7.76
N TYR A 254 -23.41 -4.24 -8.68
CA TYR A 254 -23.06 -3.22 -9.67
C TYR A 254 -23.69 -1.91 -9.23
N TRP A 255 -22.85 -0.97 -8.79
CA TRP A 255 -23.24 0.33 -8.22
C TRP A 255 -22.53 1.46 -8.94
#